data_AF-A0A1Y1M4U6-F1
#
_entry.id   AF-A0A1Y1M4U6-F1
#
_cell.length_a   1.000
_cell.length_b   1.000
_cell.length_c   1.000
_cell.angle_alpha   90.00
_cell.angle_beta   90.00
_cell.angle_gamma   90.00
#
_symmetry.space_group_name_H-M   'P 1'
#
loop_
_entity.id
_entity.type
_entity.pdbx_description
1 polymer ?
#
loop_
_entity_poly.entity_id
_entity_poly.type
_entity_poly.pdbx_seq_one_letter_code
_entity_poly.pdbx_strand_id
1 'polypeptide(L)'
;MSFRISPVGKHNEVKSFMEDVKNKVLKVCNKQLQTYPSLKTNFELFGMYLLEEKVEIKSFQTKYAITTLGTNLEEYVEQVVEILSRKESEFQGRDSGWVLVDLLYLECNFLQFNPIKASSYIDLPPSLKRRKAIINVDNNDQMCFGWTLASALIHPTGKPQRKESYPDILKIFNWDGIQFPVPLSSIPTFEANNPKISVNVYGIECVYKDGKQEIQVIGPLYYSESLFR
;
A
#
# COMPACT_ATOMS: atom_id res chain seq x y z
N MET A 1 7.39 2.82 12.60
CA MET A 1 8.86 2.85 12.58
C MET A 1 9.31 4.05 11.76
N SER A 2 10.40 4.71 12.13
CA SER A 2 10.96 5.84 11.38
C SER A 2 12.45 5.64 11.15
N PHE A 3 12.94 6.04 9.98
CA PHE A 3 14.36 5.97 9.62
C PHE A 3 14.84 7.33 9.13
N ARG A 4 15.89 7.85 9.77
CA ARG A 4 16.56 9.08 9.35
C ARG A 4 17.65 8.77 8.34
N ILE A 5 17.64 9.47 7.21
CA ILE A 5 18.62 9.35 6.14
C ILE A 5 19.24 10.72 5.90
N SER A 6 20.53 10.82 6.16
CA SER A 6 21.31 12.04 5.94
C SER A 6 22.11 11.96 4.63
N PRO A 7 22.28 13.11 3.95
CA PRO A 7 23.15 13.23 2.79
C PRO A 7 24.62 13.17 3.22
N VAL A 8 25.50 12.97 2.25
CA VAL A 8 26.96 13.06 2.41
C VAL A 8 27.40 14.52 2.35
N GLY A 9 26.78 15.32 1.47
CA GLY A 9 27.11 16.72 1.24
C GLY A 9 26.10 17.69 1.84
N LYS A 10 26.38 18.98 1.68
CA LYS A 10 25.39 20.05 1.87
C LYS A 10 24.54 20.20 0.63
N HIS A 11 23.24 20.43 0.83
CA HIS A 11 22.30 20.58 -0.28
C HIS A 11 21.35 21.74 -0.02
N ASN A 12 21.16 22.58 -1.03
CA ASN A 12 20.23 23.71 -1.03
C ASN A 12 19.05 23.49 -2.00
N GLU A 13 18.95 22.31 -2.60
CA GLU A 13 17.86 21.94 -3.51
C GLU A 13 17.38 20.53 -3.19
N VAL A 14 16.05 20.35 -3.17
CA VAL A 14 15.43 19.05 -2.86
C VAL A 14 15.86 17.97 -3.85
N LYS A 15 15.99 18.31 -5.14
CA LYS A 15 16.40 17.34 -6.18
C LYS A 15 17.80 16.79 -5.94
N SER A 16 18.79 17.67 -5.75
CA SER A 16 20.17 17.25 -5.51
C SER A 16 20.32 16.48 -4.20
N PHE A 17 19.61 16.89 -3.15
CA PHE A 17 19.53 16.14 -1.89
C PHE A 17 19.00 14.73 -2.12
N MET A 18 17.88 14.61 -2.85
CA MET A 18 17.21 13.33 -3.09
C MET A 18 18.05 12.41 -3.97
N GLU A 19 18.83 12.93 -4.91
CA GLU A 19 19.78 12.14 -5.72
C GLU A 19 20.86 11.47 -4.85
N ASP A 20 21.41 12.20 -3.87
CA ASP A 20 22.43 11.66 -2.96
C ASP A 20 21.87 10.56 -2.03
N VAL A 21 20.64 10.75 -1.53
CA VAL A 21 20.02 9.79 -0.61
C VAL A 21 19.19 8.70 -1.28
N LYS A 22 18.89 8.78 -2.59
CA LYS A 22 17.95 7.89 -3.32
C LYS A 22 18.23 6.41 -3.05
N ASN A 23 19.49 6.00 -3.18
CA ASN A 23 19.88 4.61 -2.98
C ASN A 23 19.65 4.12 -1.54
N LYS A 24 19.87 4.99 -0.53
CA LYS A 24 19.61 4.65 0.87
C LYS A 24 18.10 4.55 1.14
N VAL A 25 17.32 5.49 0.58
CA VAL A 25 15.85 5.51 0.67
C VAL A 25 15.26 4.22 0.09
N LEU A 26 15.62 3.87 -1.15
CA LEU A 26 15.13 2.66 -1.82
C LEU A 26 15.48 1.39 -1.03
N LYS A 27 16.70 1.30 -0.49
CA LYS A 27 17.12 0.16 0.35
C LYS A 27 16.27 0.04 1.62
N VAL A 28 16.00 1.14 2.30
CA VAL A 28 15.17 1.14 3.52
C VAL A 28 13.73 0.74 3.18
N CYS A 29 13.11 1.35 2.17
CA CYS A 29 11.75 1.02 1.73
C CYS A 29 11.62 -0.45 1.34
N ASN A 30 12.52 -0.98 0.50
CA ASN A 30 12.52 -2.39 0.11
C ASN A 30 12.63 -3.33 1.32
N LYS A 31 13.55 -3.06 2.24
CA LYS A 31 13.72 -3.87 3.46
C LYS A 31 12.45 -3.89 4.31
N GLN A 32 11.78 -2.74 4.45
CA GLN A 32 10.53 -2.68 5.21
C GLN A 32 9.40 -3.44 4.52
N LEU A 33 9.25 -3.33 3.19
CA LEU A 33 8.22 -4.04 2.43
C LEU A 33 8.43 -5.56 2.37
N GLN A 34 9.68 -6.03 2.44
CA GLN A 34 9.99 -7.45 2.60
C GLN A 34 9.61 -7.99 3.98
N THR A 35 9.58 -7.12 5.00
CA THR A 35 9.22 -7.51 6.38
C THR A 35 7.71 -7.45 6.60
N TYR A 36 7.04 -6.47 5.99
CA TYR A 36 5.62 -6.22 6.18
C TYR A 36 4.89 -6.15 4.82
N PRO A 37 3.84 -6.97 4.60
CA PRO A 37 3.19 -7.09 3.29
C PRO A 37 2.54 -5.79 2.80
N SER A 38 2.14 -4.93 3.73
CA SER A 38 1.60 -3.61 3.43
C SER A 38 1.91 -2.60 4.53
N LEU A 39 2.33 -1.42 4.10
CA LEU A 39 2.72 -0.31 4.95
C LEU A 39 1.99 0.95 4.52
N LYS A 40 1.74 1.86 5.46
CA LYS A 40 1.52 3.27 5.16
C LYS A 40 2.87 3.96 5.29
N THR A 41 3.34 4.54 4.20
CA THR A 41 4.63 5.21 4.10
C THR A 41 4.45 6.71 3.92
N ASN A 42 5.21 7.52 4.64
CA ASN A 42 5.34 8.96 4.42
C ASN A 42 6.82 9.36 4.54
N PHE A 43 7.13 10.53 3.99
CA PHE A 43 8.47 11.11 4.04
C PHE A 43 8.38 12.51 4.60
N GLU A 44 9.35 12.89 5.45
CA GLU A 44 9.47 14.24 5.99
C GLU A 44 10.89 14.75 5.81
N LEU A 45 11.03 15.83 5.06
CA LEU A 45 12.31 16.49 4.78
C LEU A 45 12.54 17.61 5.77
N PHE A 46 13.71 17.63 6.40
CA PHE A 46 14.12 18.64 7.36
C PHE A 46 15.21 19.52 6.78
N GLY A 47 15.02 20.82 6.85
CA GLY A 47 15.98 21.83 6.39
C GLY A 47 16.22 22.90 7.45
N MET A 48 17.42 23.47 7.42
CA MET A 48 17.82 24.62 8.23
C MET A 48 17.56 25.89 7.43
N TYR A 49 16.80 26.80 8.01
CA TYR A 49 16.39 28.06 7.41
C TYR A 49 16.85 29.24 8.26
N LEU A 50 17.19 30.33 7.58
CA LEU A 50 17.59 31.60 8.18
C LEU A 50 16.55 32.67 7.84
N LEU A 51 16.10 33.41 8.85
CA LEU A 51 15.32 34.64 8.69
C LEU A 51 16.01 35.72 9.53
N GLU A 52 16.54 36.74 8.87
CA GLU A 52 17.36 37.78 9.51
C GLU A 52 18.56 37.14 10.26
N GLU A 53 18.56 37.14 11.59
CA GLU A 53 19.57 36.51 12.45
C GLU A 53 19.08 35.20 13.09
N LYS A 54 17.86 34.77 12.79
CA LYS A 54 17.20 33.63 13.41
C LYS A 54 17.34 32.37 12.55
N VAL A 55 18.00 31.35 13.11
CA VAL A 55 18.10 30.03 12.51
C VAL A 55 17.02 29.11 13.08
N GLU A 56 16.22 28.49 12.22
CA GLU A 56 15.23 27.48 12.60
C GLU A 56 15.28 26.26 11.69
N ILE A 57 14.94 25.10 12.25
CA ILE A 57 14.70 23.89 11.48
C ILE A 57 13.23 23.88 11.07
N LYS A 58 12.97 23.71 9.78
CA LYS A 58 11.63 23.54 9.20
C LYS A 58 11.54 22.16 8.57
N SER A 59 10.32 21.65 8.47
CA SER A 59 10.07 20.36 7.84
C SER A 59 8.89 20.37 6.88
N PHE A 60 8.98 19.53 5.85
CA PHE A 60 7.95 19.33 4.84
C PHE A 60 7.69 17.85 4.68
N GLN A 61 6.44 17.44 4.90
CA GLN A 61 6.06 16.03 4.84
C GLN A 61 5.13 15.70 3.69
N THR A 62 5.24 14.50 3.13
CA THR A 62 4.24 13.93 2.22
C THR A 62 3.06 13.37 3.03
N LYS A 63 1.91 13.15 2.38
CA LYS A 63 0.82 12.40 3.01
C LYS A 63 1.21 10.92 3.08
N TYR A 64 0.67 10.19 4.06
CA TYR A 64 0.78 8.73 4.07
C TYR A 64 0.15 8.14 2.81
N ALA A 65 0.89 7.29 2.11
CA ALA A 65 0.41 6.47 1.01
C ALA A 65 0.60 4.98 1.34
N ILE A 66 -0.28 4.12 0.84
CA ILE A 66 -0.13 2.68 1.03
C ILE A 66 0.93 2.18 0.05
N THR A 67 1.96 1.53 0.58
CA THR A 67 3.03 0.88 -0.18
C THR A 67 3.03 -0.61 0.11
N THR A 68 3.24 -1.41 -0.93
CA THR A 68 3.21 -2.88 -0.90
C THR A 68 4.40 -3.43 -1.70
N LEU A 69 4.62 -4.74 -1.67
CA LEU A 69 5.71 -5.37 -2.43
C LEU A 69 5.69 -5.09 -3.94
N GLY A 70 4.52 -4.85 -4.55
CA GLY A 70 4.43 -4.47 -5.97
C GLY A 70 4.43 -2.97 -6.24
N THR A 71 4.62 -2.13 -5.23
CA THR A 71 4.78 -0.69 -5.46
C THR A 71 6.08 -0.44 -6.20
N ASN A 72 6.02 0.21 -7.37
CA ASN A 72 7.20 0.74 -8.05
C ASN A 72 7.82 1.84 -7.19
N LEU A 73 8.88 1.51 -6.46
CA LEU A 73 9.48 2.41 -5.48
C LEU A 73 10.23 3.57 -6.15
N GLU A 74 10.81 3.35 -7.32
CA GLU A 74 11.51 4.37 -8.09
C GLU A 74 10.56 5.49 -8.49
N GLU A 75 9.42 5.13 -9.10
CA GLU A 75 8.37 6.08 -9.47
C GLU A 75 7.76 6.76 -8.23
N TYR A 76 7.52 6.00 -7.16
CA TYR A 76 6.99 6.56 -5.92
C TYR A 76 7.94 7.58 -5.27
N VAL A 77 9.25 7.30 -5.26
CA VAL A 77 10.26 8.24 -4.76
C VAL A 77 10.32 9.49 -5.64
N GLU A 78 10.17 9.38 -6.96
CA GLU A 78 10.11 10.53 -7.86
C GLU A 78 8.91 11.44 -7.55
N GLN A 79 7.73 10.87 -7.31
CA GLN A 79 6.55 11.62 -6.85
C GLN A 79 6.80 12.30 -5.50
N VAL A 80 7.54 11.65 -4.58
CA VAL A 80 7.93 12.25 -3.30
C VAL A 80 8.83 13.47 -3.53
N VAL A 81 9.80 13.38 -4.45
CA VAL A 81 10.67 14.52 -4.81
C VAL A 81 9.84 15.70 -5.30
N GLU A 82 8.89 15.47 -6.20
CA GLU A 82 8.01 16.53 -6.73
C GLU A 82 7.18 17.20 -5.63
N ILE A 83 6.56 16.40 -4.75
CA ILE A 83 5.73 16.92 -3.65
C ILE A 83 6.56 17.75 -2.68
N LEU A 84 7.73 17.26 -2.28
CA LEU A 84 8.61 17.95 -1.34
C LEU A 84 9.18 19.23 -1.97
N SER A 85 9.62 19.18 -3.23
CA SER A 85 10.11 20.34 -3.97
C SER A 85 9.05 21.44 -4.04
N ARG A 86 7.81 21.08 -4.37
CA ARG A 86 6.70 22.05 -4.41
C ARG A 86 6.44 22.69 -3.05
N LYS A 87 6.40 21.90 -1.98
CA LYS A 87 6.15 22.42 -0.61
C LYS A 87 7.25 23.36 -0.14
N GLU A 88 8.50 23.01 -0.44
CA GLU A 88 9.68 23.82 -0.15
C GLU A 88 9.61 25.16 -0.89
N SER A 89 9.35 25.13 -2.20
CA SER A 89 9.24 26.35 -3.02
C SER A 89 8.04 27.23 -2.60
N GLU A 90 6.90 26.63 -2.25
CA GLU A 90 5.75 27.37 -1.72
C GLU A 90 6.05 28.05 -0.37
N PHE A 91 6.93 27.47 0.44
CA PHE A 91 7.34 28.05 1.72
C PHE A 91 8.27 29.25 1.52
N GLN A 92 9.23 29.16 0.59
CA GLN A 92 10.10 30.28 0.25
C GLN A 92 9.36 31.41 -0.49
N GLY A 93 8.50 31.06 -1.46
CA GLY A 93 7.89 32.01 -2.39
C GLY A 93 6.74 32.85 -1.85
N ARG A 94 6.26 32.62 -0.62
CA ARG A 94 5.14 33.38 -0.01
C ARG A 94 5.59 34.56 0.86
N ASP A 95 6.64 35.27 0.45
CA ASP A 95 7.22 36.40 1.21
C ASP A 95 7.58 36.05 2.67
N SER A 96 7.89 34.78 2.93
CA SER A 96 8.15 34.31 4.29
C SER A 96 9.48 34.83 4.86
N GLY A 97 10.35 35.36 3.99
CA GLY A 97 11.69 35.86 4.30
C GLY A 97 12.69 34.76 4.66
N TRP A 98 12.26 33.50 4.73
CA TRP A 98 13.11 32.38 5.10
C TRP A 98 13.98 31.95 3.91
N VAL A 99 15.28 31.91 4.14
CA VAL A 99 16.27 31.43 3.18
C VAL A 99 16.75 30.05 3.62
N LEU A 100 16.66 29.07 2.72
CA LEU A 100 17.22 27.74 2.96
C LEU A 100 18.75 27.82 3.03
N VAL A 101 19.31 27.31 4.12
CA VAL A 101 20.76 27.23 4.34
C VAL A 101 21.28 25.84 4.00
N ASP A 102 20.58 24.79 4.45
CA ASP A 102 21.01 23.40 4.23
C ASP A 102 19.84 22.41 4.44
N LEU A 103 19.76 21.39 3.61
CA LEU A 103 18.86 20.26 3.79
C LEU A 103 19.56 19.18 4.62
N LEU A 104 19.03 18.92 5.81
CA LEU A 104 19.74 18.18 6.86
C LEU A 104 19.55 16.66 6.74
N TYR A 105 18.31 16.21 6.61
CA TYR A 105 17.97 14.80 6.53
C TYR A 105 16.51 14.57 6.11
N LEU A 106 16.23 13.35 5.67
CA LEU A 106 14.90 12.84 5.36
C LEU A 106 14.52 11.78 6.38
N GLU A 107 13.32 11.89 6.96
CA GLU A 107 12.72 10.82 7.75
C GLU A 107 11.75 10.02 6.89
N CYS A 108 11.99 8.70 6.80
CA CYS A 108 11.12 7.74 6.15
C CYS A 108 10.28 7.05 7.23
N ASN A 109 8.98 7.36 7.28
CA ASN A 109 8.07 6.84 8.29
C ASN A 109 7.21 5.72 7.71
N PHE A 110 7.13 4.61 8.45
CA PHE A 110 6.38 3.41 8.10
C PHE A 110 5.42 3.04 9.22
N LEU A 111 4.15 2.90 8.90
CA LEU A 111 3.13 2.36 9.79
C LEU A 111 2.65 1.03 9.22
N GLN A 112 2.52 0.00 10.07
CA GLN A 112 1.93 -1.26 9.63
C GLN A 112 0.50 -1.00 9.18
N PHE A 113 0.21 -1.33 7.93
CA PHE A 113 -1.14 -1.26 7.40
C PHE A 113 -1.68 -2.67 7.35
N ASN A 114 -2.69 -2.96 8.17
CA ASN A 114 -3.45 -4.18 8.05
C ASN A 114 -4.64 -3.88 7.13
N PRO A 115 -4.61 -4.28 5.84
CA PRO A 115 -5.79 -4.24 5.00
C PRO A 115 -6.90 -5.02 5.70
N ILE A 116 -8.12 -4.49 5.58
CA ILE A 116 -9.34 -4.91 6.29
C ILE A 116 -9.40 -6.43 6.46
N LYS A 117 -9.76 -6.89 7.67
CA LYS A 117 -10.03 -8.30 7.95
C LYS A 117 -11.17 -8.78 7.06
N ALA A 118 -10.83 -9.46 5.97
CA ALA A 118 -11.77 -10.16 5.11
C ALA A 118 -12.51 -11.18 5.99
N SER A 119 -13.80 -11.00 6.17
CA SER A 119 -14.61 -11.80 7.11
C SER A 119 -15.93 -12.19 6.47
N SER A 120 -16.85 -11.23 6.39
CA SER A 120 -18.17 -11.37 5.79
C SER A 120 -18.31 -10.48 4.56
N TYR A 121 -19.49 -10.50 3.94
CA TYR A 121 -19.82 -9.66 2.81
C TYR A 121 -19.54 -8.18 3.08
N ILE A 122 -18.82 -7.55 2.14
CA ILE A 122 -18.64 -6.11 2.06
C ILE A 122 -19.14 -5.70 0.67
N ASP A 123 -20.07 -4.74 0.61
CA ASP A 123 -20.61 -4.33 -0.68
C ASP A 123 -19.54 -3.63 -1.52
N LEU A 124 -19.55 -3.92 -2.83
CA LEU A 124 -18.61 -3.28 -3.74
C LEU A 124 -18.95 -1.80 -3.90
N PRO A 125 -17.93 -0.91 -4.06
CA PRO A 125 -18.15 0.46 -4.49
C PRO A 125 -19.07 0.50 -5.74
N PRO A 126 -20.00 1.46 -5.85
CA PRO A 126 -20.99 1.51 -6.94
C PRO A 126 -20.36 1.44 -8.34
N SER A 127 -19.20 2.05 -8.51
CA SER A 127 -18.42 2.04 -9.76
C SER A 127 -17.92 0.64 -10.15
N LEU A 128 -17.54 -0.22 -9.20
CA LEU A 128 -17.19 -1.62 -9.46
C LEU A 128 -18.43 -2.49 -9.66
N LYS A 129 -19.46 -2.30 -8.83
CA LYS A 129 -20.70 -3.06 -8.89
C LYS A 129 -21.38 -2.95 -10.27
N ARG A 130 -21.35 -1.75 -10.86
CA ARG A 130 -21.88 -1.50 -12.22
C ARG A 130 -21.12 -2.25 -13.32
N ARG A 131 -19.82 -2.52 -13.15
CA ARG A 131 -19.01 -3.22 -14.16
C ARG A 131 -19.36 -4.70 -14.28
N LYS A 132 -19.94 -5.29 -13.23
CA LYS A 132 -20.29 -6.72 -13.17
C LYS A 132 -19.12 -7.68 -13.48
N ALA A 133 -17.89 -7.21 -13.32
CA ALA A 133 -16.66 -7.97 -13.59
C ALA A 133 -16.13 -8.72 -12.36
N ILE A 134 -16.75 -8.52 -11.19
CA ILE A 134 -16.35 -9.12 -9.92
C ILE A 134 -17.52 -9.94 -9.40
N ILE A 135 -17.27 -11.21 -9.10
CA ILE A 135 -18.22 -12.04 -8.33
C ILE A 135 -17.98 -11.73 -6.85
N ASN A 136 -18.91 -10.99 -6.25
CA ASN A 136 -18.92 -10.74 -4.80
C ASN A 136 -19.97 -11.66 -4.18
N VAL A 137 -19.54 -12.77 -3.59
CA VAL A 137 -20.45 -13.75 -2.98
C VAL A 137 -21.00 -13.17 -1.68
N ASP A 138 -22.33 -13.12 -1.58
CA ASP A 138 -23.07 -12.69 -0.40
C ASP A 138 -23.02 -13.78 0.67
N ASN A 139 -22.19 -13.55 1.70
CA ASN A 139 -22.02 -14.42 2.85
C ASN A 139 -22.25 -13.67 4.16
N ASN A 140 -22.94 -14.33 5.10
CA ASN A 140 -23.21 -13.83 6.45
C ASN A 140 -22.33 -14.52 7.52
N ASP A 141 -21.41 -15.40 7.11
CA ASP A 141 -20.40 -16.04 7.95
C ASP A 141 -19.05 -15.31 7.85
N GLN A 142 -18.01 -15.84 8.51
CA GLN A 142 -16.65 -15.28 8.50
C GLN A 142 -15.74 -15.92 7.44
N MET A 143 -16.32 -16.56 6.42
CA MET A 143 -15.60 -17.42 5.48
C MET A 143 -15.51 -16.84 4.06
N CYS A 144 -15.51 -15.52 3.91
CA CYS A 144 -15.51 -14.88 2.58
C CYS A 144 -14.33 -15.34 1.70
N PHE A 145 -13.16 -15.60 2.28
CA PHE A 145 -12.00 -16.16 1.56
C PHE A 145 -12.34 -17.50 0.88
N GLY A 146 -12.99 -18.43 1.60
CA GLY A 146 -13.42 -19.71 1.04
C GLY A 146 -14.50 -19.55 -0.03
N TRP A 147 -15.46 -18.64 0.18
CA TRP A 147 -16.49 -18.34 -0.82
C TRP A 147 -15.91 -17.71 -2.09
N THR A 148 -14.90 -16.84 -1.98
CA THR A 148 -14.17 -16.29 -3.12
C THR A 148 -13.51 -17.41 -3.92
N LEU A 149 -12.81 -18.34 -3.27
CA LEU A 149 -12.17 -19.48 -3.93
C LEU A 149 -13.19 -20.38 -4.62
N ALA A 150 -14.30 -20.71 -3.96
CA ALA A 150 -15.37 -21.50 -4.56
C ALA A 150 -15.94 -20.81 -5.81
N SER A 151 -16.16 -19.49 -5.75
CA SER A 151 -16.67 -18.72 -6.89
C SER A 151 -15.73 -18.65 -8.08
N ALA A 152 -14.41 -18.75 -7.84
CA ALA A 152 -13.40 -18.73 -8.88
C ALA A 152 -13.19 -20.11 -9.51
N LEU A 153 -13.34 -21.19 -8.75
CA LEU A 153 -12.94 -22.54 -9.15
C LEU A 153 -14.12 -23.45 -9.53
N ILE A 154 -15.33 -23.15 -9.07
CA ILE A 154 -16.50 -24.02 -9.21
C ILE A 154 -17.58 -23.31 -10.02
N HIS A 155 -18.17 -24.05 -10.97
CA HIS A 155 -19.33 -23.54 -11.71
C HIS A 155 -20.55 -23.42 -10.76
N PRO A 156 -21.17 -22.23 -10.64
CA PRO A 156 -22.31 -22.05 -9.75
C PRO A 156 -23.54 -22.80 -10.26
N THR A 157 -24.30 -23.41 -9.35
CA THR A 157 -25.59 -24.05 -9.68
C THR A 157 -26.74 -23.04 -9.85
N GLY A 158 -26.51 -21.79 -9.47
CA GLY A 158 -27.47 -20.70 -9.49
C GLY A 158 -26.82 -19.34 -9.74
N LYS A 159 -27.28 -18.31 -9.04
CA LYS A 159 -26.71 -16.97 -9.16
C LYS A 159 -25.30 -16.95 -8.55
N PRO A 160 -24.24 -16.57 -9.29
CA PRO A 160 -22.86 -16.60 -8.79
C PRO A 160 -22.62 -15.79 -7.51
N GLN A 161 -23.48 -14.80 -7.22
CA GLN A 161 -23.36 -13.98 -6.02
C GLN A 161 -23.96 -14.64 -4.77
N ARG A 162 -24.62 -15.80 -4.88
CA ARG A 162 -25.25 -16.49 -3.75
C ARG A 162 -24.38 -17.62 -3.28
N LYS A 163 -24.04 -17.64 -1.98
CA LYS A 163 -23.23 -18.72 -1.39
C LYS A 163 -23.86 -20.10 -1.59
N GLU A 164 -25.19 -20.19 -1.63
CA GLU A 164 -25.94 -21.45 -1.84
C GLU A 164 -25.75 -22.03 -3.25
N SER A 165 -25.18 -21.26 -4.18
CA SER A 165 -24.85 -21.74 -5.53
C SER A 165 -23.57 -22.57 -5.56
N TYR A 166 -22.88 -22.68 -4.42
CA TYR A 166 -21.61 -23.38 -4.29
C TYR A 166 -21.71 -24.48 -3.23
N PRO A 167 -20.92 -25.56 -3.34
CA PRO A 167 -20.84 -26.59 -2.32
C PRO A 167 -20.23 -26.05 -1.03
N ASP A 168 -20.37 -26.83 0.04
CA ASP A 168 -19.79 -26.52 1.35
C ASP A 168 -18.26 -26.39 1.27
N ILE A 169 -17.76 -25.17 1.51
CA ILE A 169 -16.34 -24.81 1.41
C ILE A 169 -15.44 -25.61 2.35
N LEU A 170 -15.98 -26.12 3.46
CA LEU A 170 -15.23 -26.93 4.43
C LEU A 170 -14.96 -28.35 3.91
N LYS A 171 -15.69 -28.80 2.89
CA LYS A 171 -15.52 -30.13 2.29
C LYS A 171 -14.65 -30.14 1.04
N ILE A 172 -14.49 -28.98 0.39
CA ILE A 172 -13.81 -28.88 -0.91
C ILE A 172 -12.36 -28.41 -0.81
N PHE A 173 -11.97 -27.76 0.30
CA PHE A 173 -10.61 -27.28 0.52
C PHE A 173 -10.04 -27.85 1.82
N ASN A 174 -8.71 -28.01 1.87
CA ASN A 174 -8.00 -28.39 3.08
C ASN A 174 -7.69 -27.13 3.92
N TRP A 175 -8.27 -27.05 5.11
CA TRP A 175 -8.14 -25.95 6.05
C TRP A 175 -7.25 -26.26 7.27
N ASP A 176 -6.47 -27.34 7.24
CA ASP A 176 -5.62 -27.75 8.36
C ASP A 176 -4.68 -26.64 8.82
N GLY A 177 -4.74 -26.28 10.11
CA GLY A 177 -3.93 -25.21 10.67
C GLY A 177 -4.39 -23.79 10.30
N ILE A 178 -5.55 -23.62 9.68
CA ILE A 178 -6.12 -22.32 9.29
C ILE A 178 -7.38 -22.03 10.08
N GLN A 179 -7.48 -20.81 10.60
CA GLN A 179 -8.68 -20.32 11.28
C GLN A 179 -9.34 -19.21 10.47
N PHE A 180 -10.66 -19.21 10.48
CA PHE A 180 -11.46 -18.12 9.91
C PHE A 180 -11.65 -16.98 10.93
N PRO A 181 -11.67 -15.71 10.48
CA PRO A 181 -11.38 -15.24 9.12
C PRO A 181 -9.90 -15.43 8.73
N VAL A 182 -9.65 -15.86 7.49
CA VAL A 182 -8.29 -16.18 7.02
C VAL A 182 -7.47 -14.89 6.89
N PRO A 183 -6.40 -14.71 7.68
CA PRO A 183 -5.49 -13.57 7.49
C PRO A 183 -4.57 -13.80 6.29
N LEU A 184 -4.08 -12.71 5.69
CA LEU A 184 -3.13 -12.79 4.55
C LEU A 184 -1.91 -13.67 4.88
N SER A 185 -1.44 -13.64 6.12
CA SER A 185 -0.30 -14.44 6.60
C SER A 185 -0.55 -15.95 6.59
N SER A 186 -1.81 -16.39 6.55
CA SER A 186 -2.17 -17.82 6.48
C SER A 186 -2.39 -18.32 5.05
N ILE A 187 -2.34 -17.44 4.04
CA ILE A 187 -2.48 -17.84 2.63
C ILE A 187 -1.35 -18.79 2.21
N PRO A 188 -0.07 -18.60 2.58
CA PRO A 188 0.97 -19.59 2.28
C PRO A 188 0.65 -20.99 2.82
N THR A 189 0.11 -21.09 4.03
CA THR A 189 -0.33 -22.37 4.62
C THR A 189 -1.50 -22.95 3.83
N PHE A 190 -2.44 -22.12 3.39
CA PHE A 190 -3.54 -22.55 2.52
C PHE A 190 -3.04 -23.15 1.21
N GLU A 191 -2.13 -22.45 0.52
CA GLU A 191 -1.54 -22.91 -0.74
C GLU A 191 -0.73 -24.20 -0.55
N ALA A 192 0.01 -24.33 0.57
CA ALA A 192 0.72 -25.55 0.90
C ALA A 192 -0.23 -26.75 1.12
N ASN A 193 -1.38 -26.53 1.76
CA ASN A 193 -2.41 -27.55 1.94
C ASN A 193 -3.17 -27.88 0.64
N ASN A 194 -3.20 -26.96 -0.32
CA ASN A 194 -3.95 -27.05 -1.57
C ASN A 194 -3.04 -26.74 -2.78
N PRO A 195 -2.05 -27.61 -3.11
CA PRO A 195 -0.93 -27.28 -4.00
C PRO A 195 -1.27 -26.97 -5.47
N LYS A 196 -2.53 -27.12 -5.86
CA LYS A 196 -3.04 -26.78 -7.20
C LYS A 196 -3.68 -25.39 -7.26
N ILE A 197 -3.66 -24.64 -6.15
CA ILE A 197 -4.30 -23.34 -6.01
C ILE A 197 -3.24 -22.31 -5.65
N SER A 198 -3.20 -21.24 -6.44
CA SER A 198 -2.42 -20.04 -6.17
C SER A 198 -3.35 -18.84 -6.04
N VAL A 199 -3.07 -17.97 -5.10
CA VAL A 199 -3.91 -16.84 -4.70
C VAL A 199 -3.09 -15.56 -4.83
N ASN A 200 -3.67 -14.57 -5.49
CA ASN A 200 -3.12 -13.21 -5.49
C ASN A 200 -4.18 -12.29 -4.89
N VAL A 201 -3.79 -11.50 -3.90
CA VAL A 201 -4.70 -10.58 -3.21
C VAL A 201 -4.33 -9.15 -3.55
N TYR A 202 -5.31 -8.40 -4.02
CA TYR A 202 -5.20 -6.97 -4.31
C TYR A 202 -6.23 -6.21 -3.48
N GLY A 203 -5.84 -5.03 -3.01
CA GLY A 203 -6.73 -4.05 -2.41
C GLY A 203 -7.30 -3.10 -3.45
N ILE A 204 -8.36 -2.39 -3.05
CA ILE A 204 -8.94 -1.30 -3.82
C ILE A 204 -9.06 -0.06 -2.93
N GLU A 205 -8.68 1.10 -3.43
CA GLU A 205 -8.94 2.39 -2.81
C GLU A 205 -9.92 3.18 -3.66
N CYS A 206 -10.87 3.85 -2.99
CA CYS A 206 -11.70 4.85 -3.63
C CYS A 206 -11.07 6.22 -3.37
N VAL A 207 -10.50 6.81 -4.42
CA VAL A 207 -9.91 8.14 -4.40
C VAL A 207 -10.81 9.12 -5.14
N TYR A 208 -10.91 10.35 -4.65
CA TYR A 208 -11.62 11.42 -5.35
C TYR A 208 -10.61 12.29 -6.09
N LYS A 209 -10.72 12.37 -7.42
CA LYS A 209 -9.94 13.26 -8.28
C LYS A 209 -10.88 14.05 -9.18
N ASP A 210 -10.68 15.38 -9.24
CA ASP A 210 -11.45 16.29 -10.08
C ASP A 210 -12.98 16.13 -9.99
N GLY A 211 -13.47 15.93 -8.75
CA GLY A 211 -14.90 15.72 -8.48
C GLY A 211 -15.45 14.34 -8.89
N LYS A 212 -14.59 13.42 -9.34
CA LYS A 212 -14.96 12.05 -9.72
C LYS A 212 -14.35 11.03 -8.75
N GLN A 213 -15.12 9.99 -8.43
CA GLN A 213 -14.63 8.85 -7.69
C GLN A 213 -13.90 7.90 -8.64
N GLU A 214 -12.60 7.75 -8.43
CA GLU A 214 -11.73 6.81 -9.12
C GLU A 214 -11.42 5.61 -8.22
N ILE A 215 -11.23 4.44 -8.84
CA ILE A 215 -10.80 3.24 -8.15
C ILE A 215 -9.32 3.05 -8.47
N GLN A 216 -8.50 2.97 -7.43
CA GLN A 216 -7.10 2.61 -7.56
C GLN A 216 -6.90 1.19 -7.02
N VAL A 217 -6.21 0.34 -7.77
CA VAL A 217 -5.78 -0.97 -7.29
C VAL A 217 -4.56 -0.77 -6.40
N ILE A 218 -4.59 -1.36 -5.21
CA ILE A 218 -3.47 -1.40 -4.27
C ILE A 218 -2.94 -2.83 -4.26
N GLY A 219 -1.63 -3.02 -4.26
CA GLY A 219 -1.04 -4.34 -4.04
C GLY A 219 0.00 -4.76 -5.08
N PRO A 220 0.31 -6.06 -5.15
CA PRO A 220 -0.35 -7.14 -4.41
C PRO A 220 -0.15 -7.03 -2.90
N LEU A 221 -1.24 -7.23 -2.15
CA LEU A 221 -1.22 -7.40 -0.69
C LEU A 221 -0.73 -8.80 -0.30
N TYR A 222 -0.92 -9.76 -1.20
CA TYR A 222 -0.30 -11.07 -1.20
C TYR A 222 -0.08 -11.49 -2.65
N TYR A 223 1.09 -12.04 -2.95
CA TYR A 223 1.43 -12.57 -4.26
C TYR A 223 1.98 -13.97 -4.10
N SER A 224 1.38 -14.94 -4.78
CA SER A 224 1.84 -16.31 -4.73
C SER A 224 3.16 -16.46 -5.50
N GLU A 225 4.16 -17.06 -4.87
CA GLU A 225 5.45 -17.34 -5.50
C GLU A 225 5.42 -18.62 -6.36
N SER A 226 4.33 -19.39 -6.33
CA SER A 226 4.23 -20.70 -6.97
C SER A 226 3.93 -20.65 -8.48
N LEU A 227 4.40 -19.62 -9.19
CA LEU A 227 4.29 -19.56 -10.65
C LEU A 227 5.25 -20.59 -11.27
N PHE A 228 4.69 -21.76 -11.57
CA PHE A 228 5.30 -22.89 -12.29
C PHE A 228 6.47 -23.57 -11.57
N ARG A 229 6.16 -24.61 -10.80
CA ARG A 229 7.02 -25.80 -10.65
C ARG A 229 6.28 -27.02 -11.17
#